data_AF-A0AB37UAF4-F1
#
_entry.id   AF-A0AB37UAF4-F1
#
_cell.length_a   1.000
_cell.length_b   1.000
_cell.length_c   1.000
_cell.angle_alpha   90.00
_cell.angle_beta   90.00
_cell.angle_gamma   90.00
#
_symmetry.space_group_name_H-M   'P 1'
#
loop_
_entity.id
_entity.type
_entity.pdbx_description
1 polymer ?
#
loop_
_entity_poly.entity_id
_entity_poly.type
_entity_poly.pdbx_seq_one_letter_code
_entity_poly.pdbx_strand_id
1 'polypeptide(L)'
;MPVARSNVTRKARSGGWQSRARHARGGGREYACSSLPEDTQAALLQIDSTAKDWESKYNPAPFDRKGDERESQPQQLAAIERIQNCVLEGRSPTTTSKTLKTTVSSNSIAQRADAWLEILRTFETWSESQNFATAVERDLEFVRAYNLKQLSIVNSNLGSQLYSYD
;
A
#
# COMPACT_ATOMS: atom_id res chain seq x y z
N MET A 1 -3.94 15.88 -26.14
CA MET A 1 -3.81 15.93 -24.66
C MET A 1 -2.44 16.53 -24.30
N PRO A 2 -2.28 17.35 -23.23
CA PRO A 2 -0.97 17.94 -22.88
C PRO A 2 0.07 16.90 -22.45
N VAL A 3 1.31 17.02 -22.91
CA VAL A 3 2.38 16.04 -22.63
C VAL A 3 2.80 16.01 -21.14
N ALA A 4 2.79 17.16 -20.46
CA ALA A 4 3.18 17.27 -19.05
C ALA A 4 1.98 17.42 -18.10
N ARG A 5 2.05 16.76 -16.94
CA ARG A 5 0.97 16.78 -15.92
C ARG A 5 0.63 18.18 -15.40
N SER A 6 1.62 19.06 -15.24
CA SER A 6 1.40 20.46 -14.82
C SER A 6 0.55 21.26 -15.80
N ASN A 7 0.66 20.95 -17.10
CA ASN A 7 -0.11 21.61 -18.16
C ASN A 7 -1.58 21.18 -18.17
N VAL A 8 -1.89 19.98 -17.66
CA VAL A 8 -3.26 19.47 -17.52
C VAL A 8 -4.04 20.34 -16.54
N THR A 9 -3.48 20.62 -15.36
CA THR A 9 -4.13 21.46 -14.35
C THR A 9 -4.38 22.88 -14.85
N ARG A 10 -3.42 23.46 -15.58
CA ARG A 10 -3.58 24.79 -16.18
C ARG A 10 -4.70 24.79 -17.22
N LYS A 11 -4.72 23.81 -18.12
CA LYS A 11 -5.73 23.68 -19.18
C LYS A 11 -7.12 23.39 -18.62
N ALA A 12 -7.21 22.62 -17.54
CA ALA A 12 -8.45 22.35 -16.83
C ALA A 12 -9.04 23.62 -16.20
N ARG A 13 -8.20 24.50 -15.64
CA ARG A 13 -8.65 25.78 -15.09
C ARG A 13 -9.13 26.73 -16.19
N SER A 14 -8.38 26.85 -17.28
CA SER A 14 -8.76 27.73 -18.40
C SER A 14 -9.97 27.21 -19.18
N GLY A 15 -10.14 25.89 -19.26
CA GLY A 15 -11.22 25.22 -20.01
C GLY A 15 -12.44 24.86 -19.17
N GLY A 16 -12.48 25.23 -17.88
CA GLY A 16 -13.63 24.96 -17.01
C GLY A 16 -13.92 23.46 -16.80
N TRP A 17 -12.90 22.60 -16.82
CA TRP A 17 -13.13 21.16 -16.70
C TRP A 17 -13.64 20.80 -15.30
N GLN A 18 -14.69 20.01 -15.24
CA GLN A 18 -15.30 19.59 -14.00
C GLN A 18 -14.35 18.64 -13.28
N SER A 19 -13.95 19.00 -12.06
CA SER A 19 -12.96 18.25 -11.28
C SER A 19 -13.52 17.80 -9.93
N ARG A 20 -13.20 16.57 -9.53
CA ARG A 20 -13.49 16.01 -8.20
C ARG A 20 -12.18 15.67 -7.49
N ALA A 21 -12.13 15.86 -6.18
CA ALA A 21 -11.00 15.43 -5.37
C ALA A 21 -10.97 13.90 -5.24
N ARG A 22 -9.78 13.29 -5.41
CA ARG A 22 -9.59 11.85 -5.17
C ARG A 22 -9.62 11.57 -3.68
N HIS A 23 -10.34 10.53 -3.28
CA HIS A 23 -10.43 10.09 -1.88
C HIS A 23 -9.34 9.07 -1.46
N ALA A 24 -8.34 8.81 -2.33
CA ALA A 24 -7.27 7.86 -2.06
C ALA A 24 -6.03 8.50 -1.41
N ARG A 25 -5.17 7.65 -0.81
CA ARG A 25 -3.90 8.05 -0.19
C ARG A 25 -2.98 8.65 -1.27
N GLY A 26 -2.62 9.93 -1.13
CA GLY A 26 -1.82 10.68 -2.12
C GLY A 26 -2.52 11.89 -2.74
N GLY A 27 -3.84 12.05 -2.51
CA GLY A 27 -4.59 13.22 -2.97
C GLY A 27 -4.69 13.35 -4.49
N GLY A 28 -5.01 14.55 -4.97
CA GLY A 28 -5.14 14.87 -6.39
C GLY A 28 -6.58 15.07 -6.88
N ARG A 29 -6.72 15.33 -8.19
CA ARG A 29 -8.02 15.58 -8.84
C ARG A 29 -8.25 14.58 -9.97
N GLU A 30 -9.52 14.25 -10.17
CA GLU A 30 -10.04 13.56 -11.35
C GLU A 30 -10.88 14.55 -12.13
N TYR A 31 -10.84 14.46 -13.45
CA TYR A 31 -11.60 15.31 -14.36
C TYR A 31 -12.67 14.46 -15.03
N ALA A 32 -13.89 14.98 -15.14
CA ALA A 32 -14.98 14.26 -15.79
C ALA A 32 -14.73 14.17 -17.30
N CYS A 33 -14.81 12.96 -17.86
CA CYS A 33 -14.66 12.69 -19.31
C CYS A 33 -15.55 13.61 -20.17
N SER A 34 -16.79 13.83 -19.76
CA SER A 34 -17.76 14.68 -20.47
C SER A 34 -17.40 16.16 -20.48
N SER A 35 -16.56 16.63 -19.55
CA SER A 35 -16.14 18.04 -19.47
C SER A 35 -14.85 18.34 -20.23
N LEU A 36 -14.22 17.31 -20.81
CA LEU A 36 -12.99 17.45 -21.59
C LEU A 36 -13.33 17.83 -23.05
N PRO A 37 -12.43 18.54 -23.76
CA PRO A 37 -12.58 18.81 -25.19
C PRO A 37 -12.61 17.51 -25.99
N GLU A 38 -13.34 17.50 -27.10
CA GLU A 38 -13.53 16.32 -27.96
C GLU A 38 -12.20 15.72 -28.45
N ASP A 39 -11.26 16.56 -28.87
CA ASP A 39 -9.88 16.14 -29.22
C ASP A 39 -9.18 15.38 -28.08
N THR A 40 -9.48 15.76 -26.83
CA THR A 40 -8.88 15.13 -25.66
C THR A 40 -9.60 13.83 -25.30
N GLN A 41 -10.91 13.76 -25.50
CA GLN A 41 -11.68 12.52 -25.35
C GLN A 41 -11.21 11.46 -26.36
N ALA A 42 -11.08 11.84 -27.64
CA ALA A 42 -10.60 10.96 -28.70
C ALA A 42 -9.17 10.43 -28.42
N ALA A 43 -8.27 11.29 -27.94
CA ALA A 43 -6.92 10.88 -27.57
C ALA A 43 -6.89 9.87 -26.41
N LEU A 44 -7.81 9.98 -25.43
CA LEU A 44 -7.89 9.01 -24.33
C LEU A 44 -8.37 7.63 -24.81
N LEU A 45 -9.36 7.59 -25.70
CA LEU A 45 -9.87 6.36 -26.30
C LEU A 45 -8.80 5.61 -27.11
N GLN A 46 -7.93 6.36 -27.83
CA GLN A 46 -6.80 5.77 -28.55
C GLN A 46 -5.76 5.15 -27.61
N ILE A 47 -5.49 5.79 -26.46
CA ILE A 47 -4.54 5.24 -25.48
C ILE A 47 -5.05 3.92 -24.91
N ASP A 48 -6.34 3.82 -24.57
CA ASP A 48 -6.94 2.57 -24.07
C ASP A 48 -6.82 1.42 -25.10
N SER A 49 -6.91 1.73 -26.40
CA SER A 49 -6.72 0.73 -27.45
C SER A 49 -5.27 0.21 -27.51
N THR A 50 -4.28 1.09 -27.36
CA THR A 50 -2.85 0.70 -27.32
C THR A 50 -2.45 0.04 -26.00
N ALA A 51 -3.17 0.32 -24.91
CA ALA A 51 -2.96 -0.34 -23.63
C ALA A 51 -3.34 -1.83 -23.68
N LYS A 52 -4.20 -2.25 -24.62
CA LYS A 52 -4.54 -3.67 -24.81
C LYS A 52 -3.38 -4.49 -25.42
N ASP A 53 -2.47 -3.84 -26.13
CA ASP A 53 -1.39 -4.53 -26.83
C ASP A 53 -0.22 -4.92 -25.92
N TRP A 54 0.06 -4.18 -24.84
CA TRP A 54 1.13 -4.55 -23.90
C TRP A 54 0.72 -5.75 -23.02
N GLU A 55 -0.57 -5.91 -22.75
CA GLU A 55 -1.12 -7.06 -22.02
C GLU A 55 -0.96 -8.36 -22.82
N SER A 56 -0.98 -8.29 -24.16
CA SER A 56 -0.69 -9.44 -25.03
C SER A 56 0.80 -9.78 -25.16
N LYS A 57 1.71 -8.84 -24.88
CA LYS A 57 3.17 -9.05 -25.01
C LYS A 57 3.83 -9.64 -23.77
N TYR A 58 3.23 -9.44 -22.59
CA TYR A 58 3.80 -9.82 -21.30
C TYR A 58 2.97 -10.83 -20.51
N ASN A 59 1.90 -11.38 -21.09
CA ASN A 59 1.20 -12.51 -20.52
C ASN A 59 1.80 -13.80 -21.14
N PRO A 60 2.81 -14.44 -20.52
CA PRO A 60 3.18 -15.78 -20.95
C PRO A 60 1.93 -16.67 -20.83
N ALA A 61 1.76 -17.59 -21.78
CA ALA A 61 0.67 -18.55 -21.79
C ALA A 61 0.44 -19.14 -20.38
N PRO A 62 -0.81 -19.49 -20.00
CA PRO A 62 -1.12 -20.07 -18.70
C PRO A 62 -0.11 -21.18 -18.41
N PHE A 63 0.69 -20.99 -17.36
CA PHE A 63 1.71 -21.95 -16.96
C PHE A 63 1.02 -23.31 -16.80
N ASP A 64 1.37 -24.27 -17.65
CA ASP A 64 0.84 -25.62 -17.64
C ASP A 64 1.39 -26.33 -16.39
N ARG A 65 0.79 -26.02 -15.23
CA ARG A 65 1.07 -26.69 -13.97
C ARG A 65 0.47 -28.09 -14.09
N LYS A 66 1.27 -29.04 -14.57
CA LYS A 66 1.09 -30.45 -14.26
C LYS A 66 0.87 -30.57 -12.75
N GLY A 67 -0.21 -31.27 -12.40
CA GLY A 67 -0.77 -31.33 -11.07
C GLY A 67 0.24 -31.68 -9.98
N ASP A 68 0.13 -30.94 -8.88
CA ASP A 68 0.42 -31.43 -7.55
C ASP A 68 -0.78 -31.02 -6.69
N GLU A 69 -1.67 -31.98 -6.45
CA GLU A 69 -2.79 -31.87 -5.51
C GLU A 69 -2.22 -31.72 -4.09
N ARG A 70 -1.81 -30.50 -3.73
CA ARG A 70 -1.51 -30.18 -2.33
C ARG A 70 -2.78 -29.76 -1.64
N GLU A 71 -3.43 -30.77 -1.04
CA GLU A 71 -4.23 -30.70 0.19
C GLU A 71 -4.51 -29.26 0.68
N SER A 72 -5.63 -28.71 0.22
CA SER A 72 -6.14 -27.43 0.70
C SER A 72 -6.40 -27.52 2.19
N GLN A 73 -5.63 -26.77 2.97
CA GLN A 73 -5.77 -26.65 4.42
C GLN A 73 -7.25 -26.42 4.82
N PRO A 74 -7.77 -27.07 5.89
CA PRO A 74 -9.16 -26.93 6.33
C PRO A 74 -9.56 -25.50 6.70
N GLN A 75 -8.59 -24.60 6.89
CA GLN A 75 -8.81 -23.18 7.18
C GLN A 75 -9.27 -22.38 5.95
N GLN A 76 -8.87 -22.78 4.73
CA GLN A 76 -9.27 -22.07 3.51
C GLN A 76 -10.71 -22.39 3.11
N LEU A 77 -11.12 -23.66 3.24
CA LEU A 77 -12.51 -24.08 2.99
C LEU A 77 -13.48 -23.43 3.99
N ALA A 78 -13.11 -23.35 5.28
CA ALA A 78 -13.92 -22.67 6.30
C ALA A 78 -14.03 -21.14 6.07
N ALA A 79 -13.03 -20.51 5.46
CA ALA A 79 -13.08 -19.10 5.10
C ALA A 79 -14.03 -18.83 3.92
N ILE A 80 -14.03 -19.73 2.93
CA ILE A 80 -14.93 -19.64 1.76
C ILE A 80 -16.39 -19.85 2.19
N GLU A 81 -16.65 -20.81 3.07
CA GLU A 81 -18.00 -21.09 3.57
C GLU A 81 -18.58 -19.90 4.38
N ARG A 82 -17.74 -19.22 5.18
CA ARG A 82 -18.13 -17.99 5.89
C ARG A 82 -18.51 -16.86 4.94
N ILE A 83 -17.80 -16.71 3.83
CA ILE A 83 -18.08 -15.65 2.84
C ILE A 83 -19.40 -15.96 2.12
N GLN A 84 -19.64 -17.21 1.76
CA GLN A 84 -20.87 -17.61 1.06
C GLN A 84 -22.12 -17.44 1.94
N ASN A 85 -22.03 -17.74 3.24
CA ASN A 85 -23.14 -17.53 4.19
C ASN A 85 -23.47 -16.04 4.40
N CYS A 86 -22.50 -15.13 4.31
CA CYS A 86 -22.77 -13.68 4.38
C CYS A 86 -23.55 -13.13 3.17
N VAL A 87 -23.49 -13.80 2.00
CA VAL A 87 -24.15 -13.34 0.77
C VAL A 87 -25.62 -13.78 0.71
N LEU A 88 -25.97 -14.92 1.31
CA LEU A 88 -27.33 -15.45 1.30
C LEU A 88 -28.26 -14.82 2.34
N GLU A 89 -27.74 -14.31 3.45
CA GLU A 89 -28.56 -13.72 4.53
C GLU A 89 -28.87 -12.22 4.37
N GLY A 90 -28.45 -11.58 3.28
CA GLY A 90 -28.69 -10.14 3.05
C GLY A 90 -28.07 -9.22 4.11
N ARG A 91 -27.22 -9.74 5.00
CA ARG A 91 -26.45 -8.96 5.97
C ARG A 91 -25.16 -8.53 5.33
N SER A 92 -25.15 -7.29 4.83
CA SER A 92 -23.91 -6.56 4.59
C SER A 92 -23.01 -6.68 5.83
N PRO A 93 -21.73 -7.08 5.71
CA PRO A 93 -20.82 -6.98 6.83
C PRO A 93 -20.81 -5.51 7.25
N THR A 94 -21.45 -5.22 8.38
CA THR A 94 -21.41 -3.93 9.04
C THR A 94 -19.99 -3.73 9.52
N THR A 95 -19.16 -3.31 8.56
CA THR A 95 -17.90 -2.64 8.81
C THR A 95 -18.30 -1.34 9.48
N THR A 96 -18.43 -1.39 10.81
CA THR A 96 -18.55 -0.22 11.67
C THR A 96 -17.31 0.61 11.41
N SER A 97 -17.44 1.48 10.41
CA SER A 97 -16.47 2.48 10.04
C SER A 97 -16.52 3.49 11.18
N LYS A 98 -15.81 3.22 12.28
CA LYS A 98 -15.46 4.25 13.25
C LYS A 98 -14.58 5.23 12.50
N THR A 99 -15.21 6.26 11.95
CA THR A 99 -14.59 7.50 11.51
C THR A 99 -13.95 8.16 12.73
N LEU A 100 -12.75 7.70 13.08
CA LEU A 100 -11.87 8.45 13.96
C LEU A 100 -11.36 9.62 13.12
N LYS A 101 -11.95 10.80 13.34
CA LYS A 101 -11.33 12.08 13.03
C LYS A 101 -10.02 12.14 13.83
N THR A 102 -8.92 11.68 13.24
CA THR A 102 -7.59 11.89 13.80
C THR A 102 -7.20 13.33 13.51
N THR A 103 -7.53 14.22 14.44
CA THR A 103 -6.69 15.40 14.67
C THR A 103 -5.26 14.87 14.83
N VAL A 104 -4.37 15.27 13.92
CA VAL A 104 -2.95 14.92 14.00
C VAL A 104 -2.40 15.66 15.22
N SER A 105 -2.53 15.03 16.39
CA SER A 105 -1.82 15.42 17.60
C SER A 105 -0.32 15.33 17.26
N SER A 106 0.43 16.38 17.58
CA SER A 106 1.89 16.45 17.44
C SER A 106 2.59 15.22 18.03
N ASN A 107 1.97 14.58 19.02
CA ASN A 107 2.40 13.31 19.61
C ASN A 107 2.53 12.18 18.56
N SER A 108 1.68 12.16 17.53
CA SER A 108 1.71 11.10 16.50
C SER A 108 2.87 11.22 15.52
N ILE A 109 3.43 12.42 15.33
CA ILE A 109 4.60 12.61 14.47
C ILE A 109 5.86 12.19 15.22
N ALA A 110 6.01 12.61 16.48
CA ALA A 110 7.10 12.19 17.34
C ALA A 110 7.09 10.67 17.53
N GLN A 111 5.95 10.07 17.88
CA GLN A 111 5.81 8.61 18.01
C GLN A 111 6.17 7.84 16.74
N ARG A 112 5.83 8.38 15.55
CA ARG A 112 6.24 7.77 14.29
C ARG A 112 7.74 7.89 14.08
N ALA A 113 8.33 9.04 14.36
CA ALA A 113 9.77 9.26 14.24
C ALA A 113 10.54 8.33 15.19
N ASP A 114 10.09 8.22 16.44
CA ASP A 114 10.67 7.33 17.44
C ASP A 114 10.58 5.86 17.00
N ALA A 115 9.41 5.42 16.52
CA ALA A 115 9.24 4.07 15.99
C ALA A 115 10.15 3.81 14.76
N TRP A 116 10.35 4.81 13.90
CA TRP A 116 11.27 4.69 12.77
C TRP A 116 12.73 4.55 13.22
N LEU A 117 13.16 5.35 14.19
CA LEU A 117 14.51 5.27 14.76
C LEU A 117 14.75 3.91 15.42
N GLU A 118 13.74 3.36 16.08
CA GLU A 118 13.82 2.06 16.72
C GLU A 118 13.98 0.92 15.69
N ILE A 119 13.24 0.97 14.58
CA ILE A 119 13.40 0.02 13.46
C ILE A 119 14.83 0.08 12.90
N LEU A 120 15.37 1.29 12.71
CA LEU A 120 16.72 1.48 12.19
C LEU A 120 17.79 0.93 13.14
N ARG A 121 17.68 1.19 14.45
CA ARG A 121 18.61 0.62 15.44
C ARG A 121 18.56 -0.90 15.45
N THR A 122 17.35 -1.46 15.41
CA THR A 122 17.16 -2.92 15.37
C THR A 122 17.80 -3.51 14.12
N PHE A 123 17.67 -2.83 12.98
CA PHE A 123 18.32 -3.22 11.72
C PHE A 123 19.85 -3.22 11.84
N GLU A 124 20.44 -2.14 12.36
CA GLU A 124 21.89 -2.02 12.53
C GLU A 124 22.43 -3.15 13.41
N THR A 125 21.90 -3.33 14.62
CA THR A 125 22.35 -4.37 15.56
C THR A 125 22.16 -5.79 15.02
N TRP A 126 21.03 -6.05 14.35
CA TRP A 126 20.78 -7.35 13.73
C TRP A 126 21.72 -7.60 12.55
N SER A 127 22.02 -6.58 11.76
CA SER A 127 22.92 -6.71 10.60
C SER A 127 24.37 -6.94 11.00
N GLU A 128 24.81 -6.44 12.16
CA GLU A 128 26.16 -6.68 12.69
C GLU A 128 26.37 -8.13 13.16
N SER A 129 25.30 -8.80 13.56
CA SER A 129 25.35 -10.16 14.10
C SER A 129 25.14 -11.26 13.04
N GLN A 130 24.91 -10.87 11.79
CA GLN A 130 24.69 -11.79 10.67
C GLN A 130 25.65 -11.44 9.52
N ASN A 131 26.11 -12.45 8.79
CA ASN A 131 26.98 -12.24 7.64
C ASN A 131 26.21 -12.50 6.36
N PHE A 132 26.05 -11.48 5.51
CA PHE A 132 25.29 -11.57 4.27
C PHE A 132 26.19 -11.40 3.06
N ALA A 133 25.92 -12.14 1.99
CA ALA A 133 26.70 -12.03 0.76
C ALA A 133 26.37 -10.74 0.00
N THR A 134 25.13 -10.23 0.13
CA THR A 134 24.67 -9.01 -0.55
C THR A 134 23.78 -8.14 0.35
N ALA A 135 23.73 -6.84 0.07
CA ALA A 135 22.83 -5.92 0.75
C ALA A 135 21.34 -6.28 0.56
N VAL A 136 20.98 -6.79 -0.63
CA VAL A 136 19.59 -7.20 -0.93
C VAL A 136 19.17 -8.38 -0.07
N GLU A 137 20.04 -9.37 0.09
CA GLU A 137 19.79 -10.55 0.93
C GLU A 137 19.60 -10.16 2.40
N ARG A 138 20.48 -9.28 2.93
CA ARG A 138 20.34 -8.70 4.26
C ARG A 138 18.98 -8.04 4.45
N ASP A 139 18.59 -7.17 3.51
CA ASP A 139 17.37 -6.38 3.64
C ASP A 139 16.12 -7.29 3.59
N LEU A 140 16.12 -8.32 2.74
CA LEU A 140 15.03 -9.30 2.65
C LEU A 140 14.90 -10.13 3.93
N GLU A 141 16.01 -10.65 4.45
CA GLU A 141 16.00 -11.43 5.69
C GLU A 141 15.64 -10.58 6.91
N PHE A 142 16.02 -9.30 6.93
CA PHE A 142 15.57 -8.38 7.98
C PHE A 142 14.05 -8.23 7.96
N VAL A 143 13.45 -7.95 6.80
CA VAL A 143 11.99 -7.79 6.68
C VAL A 143 11.29 -9.09 7.11
N ARG A 144 11.85 -10.24 6.74
CA ARG A 144 11.33 -11.55 7.14
C ARG A 144 11.37 -11.73 8.67
N ALA A 145 12.53 -11.54 9.29
CA ALA A 145 12.73 -11.67 10.72
C ALA A 145 11.88 -10.68 11.52
N TYR A 146 11.77 -9.44 11.04
CA TYR A 146 10.94 -8.39 11.62
C TYR A 146 9.45 -8.78 11.60
N ASN A 147 8.94 -9.23 10.44
CA ASN A 147 7.55 -9.66 10.29
C ASN A 147 7.21 -10.89 11.13
N LEU A 148 8.17 -11.81 11.29
CA LEU A 148 8.03 -12.98 12.15
C LEU A 148 8.20 -12.66 13.65
N LYS A 149 8.43 -11.40 14.02
CA LYS A 149 8.70 -10.94 15.41
C LYS A 149 9.87 -11.67 16.06
N GLN A 150 10.85 -12.06 15.25
CA GLN A 150 12.07 -12.73 15.71
C GLN A 150 13.13 -11.72 16.16
N LEU A 151 12.91 -10.43 15.87
CA LEU A 151 13.77 -9.33 16.30
C LEU A 151 13.27 -8.78 17.64
N SER A 152 14.16 -8.74 18.63
CA SER A 152 13.90 -8.07 19.90
C SER A 152 13.96 -6.56 19.69
N ILE A 153 12.80 -5.94 19.51
CA ILE A 153 12.68 -4.49 19.56
C ILE A 153 12.84 -4.09 21.03
N VAL A 154 14.05 -3.64 21.40
CA VAL A 154 14.31 -3.12 22.75
C VAL A 154 13.58 -1.79 22.87
N ASN A 155 12.34 -1.85 23.35
CA ASN A 155 11.59 -0.67 23.78
C ASN A 155 12.45 0.08 24.80
N SER A 156 13.16 1.09 24.33
CA SER A 156 13.98 1.97 25.18
C SER A 156 13.05 2.97 25.87
N ASN A 157 12.07 2.44 26.60
CA ASN A 157 11.21 3.17 27.52
C ASN A 157 11.66 2.84 28.95
N LEU A 158 12.95 2.99 29.22
CA LEU A 158 13.47 3.12 30.58
C LEU A 158 13.36 4.59 30.96
N GLY A 159 12.20 4.92 31.53
CA GLY A 159 12.01 6.15 32.26
C GLY A 159 13.03 6.26 33.39
N SER A 160 13.61 7.46 33.48
CA SER A 160 13.77 8.24 34.70
C SER A 160 14.37 7.58 35.96
N GLN A 161 15.51 8.16 36.35
CA GLN A 161 16.06 8.32 37.71
C GLN A 161 16.76 7.13 38.34
N LEU A 162 18.09 7.24 38.43
CA LEU A 162 18.83 7.22 39.70
C LEU A 162 20.27 7.71 39.42
N TYR A 163 20.45 9.03 39.35
CA TYR A 163 21.73 9.65 39.70
C TYR A 163 21.61 10.12 41.15
N SER A 164 22.07 9.29 42.07
CA SER A 164 22.44 9.72 43.41
C SER A 164 23.77 10.46 43.27
N TYR A 165 23.80 11.75 43.59
CA TYR A 165 25.04 12.46 43.85
C TYR A 165 25.35 12.27 45.34
N ASP A 166 26.49 11.64 45.63
CA ASP A 166 27.14 11.68 46.94
C ASP A 166 27.63 13.09 47.29
#